data_AF-A0A1D3RQF8-F1
#
_entry.id   AF-A0A1D3RQF8-F1
#
_cell.length_a   1.000
_cell.length_b   1.000
_cell.length_c   1.000
_cell.angle_alpha   90.00
_cell.angle_beta   90.00
_cell.angle_gamma   90.00
#
_symmetry.space_group_name_H-M   'P 1'
#
loop_
_entity.id
_entity.type
_entity.pdbx_description
1 polymer ?
#
loop_
_entity_poly.entity_id
_entity_poly.type
_entity_poly.pdbx_seq_one_letter_code
_entity_poly.pdbx_strand_id
1 'polypeptide(L)'
;MQLPGGQGTSSGGQRQHVPVLARAAVAAGISGLFMETHPDPDKALSDGPNSWPLHRMKELLETLVIIDQAVKAQALIENTL
;
A
#
# COMPACT_ATOMS: atom_id res chain seq x y z
N MET A 1 -5.28 -2.58 -5.67
CA MET A 1 -5.57 -3.99 -5.96
C MET A 1 -5.43 -4.20 -7.45
N GLN A 2 -4.46 -5.02 -7.86
CA GLN A 2 -4.29 -5.36 -9.26
C GLN A 2 -5.41 -6.30 -9.71
N LEU A 3 -5.88 -6.10 -10.93
CA LEU A 3 -6.85 -6.97 -11.59
C LEU A 3 -6.16 -7.61 -12.80
N PRO A 4 -5.64 -8.85 -12.66
CA PRO A 4 -4.96 -9.53 -13.76
C PRO A 4 -5.85 -9.60 -15.00
N GLY A 5 -5.34 -9.13 -16.14
CA GLY A 5 -6.10 -9.08 -17.42
C GLY A 5 -7.29 -8.11 -17.43
N GLY A 6 -7.46 -7.27 -16.41
CA GLY A 6 -8.64 -6.41 -16.23
C GLY A 6 -8.83 -5.32 -17.29
N GLN A 7 -7.87 -5.12 -18.20
CA GLN A 7 -7.98 -4.20 -19.35
C GLN A 7 -7.75 -4.90 -20.70
N GLY A 8 -7.90 -6.23 -20.75
CA GLY A 8 -7.71 -7.01 -21.97
C GLY A 8 -6.24 -7.28 -22.29
N THR A 9 -5.47 -6.26 -22.69
CA THR A 9 -4.04 -6.38 -23.04
C THR A 9 -3.09 -5.99 -21.91
N SER A 10 -3.60 -5.42 -20.82
CA SER A 10 -2.82 -5.02 -19.64
C SER A 10 -3.57 -5.34 -18.34
N SER A 11 -2.85 -5.29 -17.22
CA SER A 11 -3.45 -5.43 -15.90
C SER A 11 -4.21 -4.15 -15.51
N GLY A 12 -5.44 -4.32 -15.04
CA GLY A 12 -6.17 -3.25 -14.40
C GLY A 12 -5.68 -3.00 -12.97
N GLY A 13 -6.22 -1.97 -12.34
CA GLY A 13 -5.85 -1.62 -10.98
C GLY A 13 -6.88 -0.76 -10.28
N GLN A 14 -6.96 -0.95 -8.96
CA GLN A 14 -7.81 -0.18 -8.06
C GLN A 14 -6.91 0.50 -7.02
N ARG A 15 -6.31 1.64 -7.39
CA ARG A 15 -5.42 2.41 -6.50
C ARG A 15 -6.11 2.91 -5.23
N GLN A 16 -7.43 3.09 -5.25
CA GLN A 16 -8.21 3.52 -4.08
C GLN A 16 -8.10 2.53 -2.90
N HIS A 17 -7.75 1.27 -3.17
CA HIS A 17 -7.55 0.26 -2.14
C HIS A 17 -6.14 0.25 -1.55
N VAL A 18 -5.16 0.95 -2.15
CA VAL A 18 -3.77 0.97 -1.68
C VAL A 18 -3.67 1.48 -0.23
N PRO A 19 -4.26 2.62 0.17
CA PRO A 19 -4.16 3.10 1.55
C PRO A 19 -4.84 2.16 2.55
N VAL A 20 -5.96 1.56 2.17
CA VAL A 20 -6.72 0.65 3.04
C VAL A 20 -5.91 -0.60 3.35
N LEU A 21 -5.36 -1.24 2.31
CA LEU A 21 -4.57 -2.46 2.46
C LEU A 21 -3.21 -2.19 3.11
N ALA A 22 -2.57 -1.06 2.82
CA ALA A 22 -1.33 -0.67 3.48
C ALA A 22 -1.53 -0.51 4.98
N ARG A 23 -2.60 0.17 5.42
CA ARG A 23 -2.93 0.28 6.85
C ARG A 23 -3.21 -1.08 7.48
N ALA A 24 -3.96 -1.95 6.81
CA ALA A 24 -4.26 -3.29 7.30
C ALA A 24 -2.98 -4.13 7.46
N ALA A 25 -2.09 -4.11 6.47
CA ALA A 25 -0.82 -4.83 6.51
C ALA A 25 0.09 -4.32 7.63
N VAL A 26 0.24 -3.00 7.77
CA VAL A 26 1.03 -2.41 8.86
C VAL A 26 0.43 -2.73 10.23
N ALA A 27 -0.90 -2.67 10.36
CA ALA A 27 -1.59 -3.03 11.59
C ALA A 27 -1.45 -4.52 11.96
N ALA A 28 -1.22 -5.40 10.98
CA ALA A 28 -0.94 -6.82 11.21
C ALA A 28 0.51 -7.08 11.67
N GLY A 29 1.38 -6.07 11.72
CA GLY A 29 2.75 -6.20 12.25
C GLY A 29 3.78 -6.70 11.22
N ILE A 30 3.86 -6.08 10.05
CA ILE A 30 4.89 -6.39 9.03
C ILE A 30 6.24 -5.73 9.32
N SER A 31 7.32 -6.32 8.79
CA SER A 31 8.67 -5.72 8.85
C SER A 31 8.92 -4.68 7.75
N GLY A 32 8.19 -4.76 6.64
CA GLY A 32 8.36 -3.86 5.51
C GLY A 32 7.15 -3.85 4.59
N LEU A 33 6.96 -2.72 3.91
CA LEU A 33 5.90 -2.49 2.94
C LEU A 33 6.54 -2.15 1.59
N PHE A 34 6.12 -2.85 0.53
CA PHE A 34 6.46 -2.50 -0.85
C PHE A 34 5.26 -1.79 -1.50
N MET A 35 5.52 -0.68 -2.19
CA MET A 35 4.49 0.08 -2.89
C MET A 35 5.10 0.78 -4.10
N GLU A 36 4.43 0.66 -5.25
CA GLU A 36 4.78 1.39 -6.46
C GLU A 36 4.22 2.80 -6.44
N THR A 37 4.95 3.74 -7.02
CA THR A 37 4.54 5.15 -7.10
C THR A 37 4.97 5.78 -8.41
N HIS A 38 4.24 6.79 -8.85
CA HIS A 38 4.57 7.56 -10.04
C HIS A 38 4.18 9.04 -9.86
N PRO A 39 4.95 10.01 -10.41
CA PRO A 39 4.58 11.42 -10.38
C PRO A 39 3.20 11.70 -11.02
N ASP A 40 2.90 10.98 -12.10
CA ASP A 40 1.65 11.06 -12.86
C ASP A 40 1.19 9.64 -13.23
N PRO A 41 0.51 8.89 -12.33
CA PRO A 41 0.18 7.48 -12.54
C PRO A 41 -0.59 7.19 -13.82
N ASP A 42 -1.33 8.16 -14.35
CA ASP A 42 -2.12 7.98 -15.57
C ASP A 42 -1.25 8.04 -16.85
N LYS A 43 0.02 8.46 -16.73
CA LYS A 43 1.04 8.41 -17.78
C LYS A 43 2.11 7.34 -17.55
N ALA A 44 1.97 6.49 -16.54
CA ALA A 44 2.94 5.43 -16.28
C ALA A 44 2.92 4.41 -17.42
N LEU A 45 4.11 3.99 -17.89
CA LEU A 45 4.25 3.03 -18.98
C LEU A 45 3.89 1.59 -18.57
N SER A 46 3.91 1.31 -17.27
CA SER A 46 3.45 0.06 -16.65
C SER A 46 2.76 0.39 -15.32
N ASP A 47 1.80 -0.43 -14.93
CA ASP A 47 1.17 -0.45 -13.59
C ASP A 47 0.61 0.89 -13.08
N GLY A 48 0.32 1.83 -13.99
CA GLY A 48 -0.30 3.12 -13.68
C GLY A 48 -1.59 3.02 -12.86
N PRO A 49 -2.54 2.13 -13.19
CA PRO A 49 -3.76 1.92 -12.41
C PRO A 49 -3.53 1.48 -10.96
N ASN A 50 -2.38 0.91 -10.63
CA ASN A 50 -2.01 0.47 -9.28
C ASN A 50 -1.04 1.43 -8.57
N SER A 51 -0.24 2.17 -9.32
CA SER A 51 0.74 3.13 -8.79
C SER A 51 0.09 4.22 -7.95
N TRP A 52 0.66 4.48 -6.77
CA TRP A 52 0.22 5.57 -5.89
C TRP A 52 0.77 6.92 -6.37
N PRO A 53 0.00 8.02 -6.35
CA PRO A 53 0.51 9.34 -6.72
C PRO A 53 1.64 9.79 -5.79
N LEU A 54 2.82 10.10 -6.34
CA LEU A 54 4.03 10.41 -5.56
C LEU A 54 3.82 11.60 -4.60
N HIS A 55 3.09 12.63 -5.02
CA HIS A 55 2.82 13.80 -4.18
C HIS A 55 1.97 13.48 -2.93
N ARG A 56 1.28 12.34 -2.92
CA ARG A 56 0.49 11.83 -1.78
C ARG A 56 1.24 10.80 -0.93
N MET A 57 2.52 10.56 -1.21
CA MET A 57 3.28 9.54 -0.49
C MET A 57 3.51 9.93 0.98
N LYS A 58 3.86 11.20 1.23
CA LYS A 58 4.16 11.70 2.58
C LYS A 58 3.01 11.48 3.56
N GLU A 59 1.81 11.95 3.21
CA GLU A 59 0.61 11.82 4.07
C GLU A 59 0.23 10.36 4.37
N LEU A 60 0.44 9.46 3.39
CA LEU A 60 0.20 8.04 3.58
C LEU A 60 1.23 7.45 4.54
N LEU A 61 2.52 7.70 4.31
CA LEU A 61 3.60 7.19 5.16
C LEU A 61 3.51 7.70 6.59
N GLU A 62 3.14 8.97 6.81
CA GLU A 62 2.91 9.52 8.16
C GLU A 62 1.85 8.72 8.92
N THR A 63 0.74 8.37 8.26
CA THR A 63 -0.30 7.52 8.83
C THR A 63 0.22 6.11 9.15
N LEU A 64 0.99 5.52 8.23
CA LEU A 64 1.52 4.16 8.39
C LEU A 64 2.55 4.07 9.52
N VAL A 65 3.42 5.08 9.69
CA VAL A 65 4.38 5.13 10.79
C VAL A 65 3.68 5.15 12.16
N ILE A 66 2.59 5.91 12.28
CA ILE A 66 1.81 5.96 13.53
C ILE A 66 1.24 4.59 13.87
N ILE A 67 0.68 3.89 12.88
CA ILE A 67 0.11 2.54 13.08
C ILE A 67 1.22 1.54 13.45
N ASP A 68 2.35 1.58 12.74
CA ASP A 68 3.50 0.69 12.96
C ASP A 68 4.02 0.81 14.40
N GLN A 69 4.23 2.04 14.87
CA GLN A 69 4.65 2.32 16.23
C GLN A 69 3.64 1.84 17.27
N ALA A 70 2.34 2.06 17.02
CA ALA A 70 1.29 1.65 17.95
C ALA A 70 1.24 0.12 18.11
N VAL A 71 1.29 -0.61 17.00
CA VAL A 71 1.18 -2.09 17.01
C VAL A 71 2.46 -2.74 17.54
N LYS A 72 3.63 -2.15 17.31
CA LYS A 72 4.92 -2.67 17.78
C LYS A 72 5.33 -2.17 19.17
N ALA A 73 4.49 -1.36 19.84
CA ALA A 73 4.78 -0.86 21.18
C ALA A 73 4.83 -1.98 22.24
N GLN A 74 4.20 -3.13 21.95
CA GLN A 74 4.15 -4.30 22.81
C GLN A 74 4.34 -5.56 21.95
N ALA A 75 4.63 -6.70 22.59
CA ALA A 75 4.64 -7.98 21.89
C ALA A 75 3.22 -8.30 21.41
N LEU A 76 3.09 -8.76 20.16
CA LEU A 76 1.81 -9.21 19.62
C LEU A 76 1.30 -10.44 20.40
N ILE A 77 0.00 -10.49 20.68
CA ILE A 77 -0.59 -11.52 21.55
C ILE A 77 -0.43 -12.93 20.97
N GLU A 78 -0.51 -13.05 19.65
CA GLU A 78 -0.27 -14.28 18.89
C GLU A 78 1.15 -14.85 19.08
N ASN A 79 2.12 -14.06 19.54
CA ASN A 79 3.47 -14.55 19.87
C ASN A 79 3.52 -15.30 21.21
N THR A 80 2.44 -15.29 21.98
CA THR A 80 2.34 -15.91 23.30
C THR A 80 1.33 -17.06 23.35
N LEU A 81 0.78 -17.45 22.20
CA LEU A 81 0.03 -18.70 22.03
C LEU A 81 0.97 -19.90 22.05
#